data_AF-A0A538GL60-F1
#
_entry.id   AF-A0A538GL60-F1
#
_cell.length_a   1.000
_cell.length_b   1.000
_cell.length_c   1.000
_cell.angle_alpha   90.00
_cell.angle_beta   90.00
_cell.angle_gamma   90.00
#
_symmetry.space_group_name_H-M   'P 1'
#
loop_
_entity.id
_entity.type
_entity.pdbx_description
1 polymer ?
#
loop_
_entity_poly.entity_id
_entity_poly.type
_entity_poly.pdbx_seq_one_letter_code
_entity_poly.pdbx_strand_id
1 'polypeptide(L)'
;MLGVVGQVLVGLGIVVGVLALAGVRGPLDTIRNLLWGYELWGAFVVAAVATGGSLFYSQVALFIPCEFCWFQRVLMYPLSILTLLIAVRGDNRAARYLIPLPVVGAGTSIYH
;
A
#
# COMPACT_ATOMS: atom_id res chain seq x y z
N MET A 1 -2.89 11.79 -14.87
CA MET A 1 -2.10 10.58 -15.19
C MET A 1 -2.06 9.59 -14.02
N LEU A 2 -1.52 9.94 -12.84
CA LEU A 2 -1.49 9.04 -11.67
C LEU A 2 -2.88 8.58 -11.18
N GLY A 3 -3.88 9.45 -11.21
CA GLY A 3 -5.25 9.10 -10.80
C GLY A 3 -5.90 8.02 -11.67
N VAL A 4 -5.70 8.09 -12.99
CA VAL A 4 -6.27 7.12 -13.95
C VAL A 4 -5.61 5.76 -13.78
N VAL A 5 -4.28 5.73 -13.63
CA VAL A 5 -3.54 4.48 -13.36
C VAL A 5 -3.99 3.88 -12.04
N GLY A 6 -4.18 4.69 -11.00
CA GLY A 6 -4.72 4.23 -9.71
C GLY A 6 -6.12 3.63 -9.82
N GLN A 7 -7.03 4.28 -10.53
CA GLN A 7 -8.40 3.78 -10.75
C GLN A 7 -8.42 2.48 -11.56
N VAL A 8 -7.55 2.36 -12.57
CA VAL A 8 -7.43 1.14 -13.38
C VAL A 8 -6.88 -0.02 -12.56
N LEU A 9 -5.88 0.21 -11.70
CA LEU A 9 -5.34 -0.82 -10.80
C LEU A 9 -6.36 -1.27 -9.76
N VAL A 10 -7.12 -0.33 -9.17
CA VAL A 10 -8.22 -0.66 -8.25
C VAL A 10 -9.31 -1.44 -8.97
N GLY A 11 -9.69 -1.03 -10.19
CA GLY A 11 -10.66 -1.73 -11.02
C GLY A 11 -10.22 -3.16 -11.35
N LEU A 12 -8.96 -3.36 -11.77
CA LEU A 12 -8.38 -4.69 -11.99
C LEU A 12 -8.38 -5.53 -10.71
N GLY A 13 -8.02 -4.93 -9.57
CA GLY A 13 -8.06 -5.60 -8.27
C GLY A 13 -9.47 -6.05 -7.87
N ILE A 14 -10.48 -5.20 -8.10
CA ILE A 14 -11.89 -5.53 -7.84
C ILE A 14 -12.35 -6.67 -8.77
N VAL A 15 -12.04 -6.60 -10.06
CA VAL A 15 -12.41 -7.65 -11.03
C VAL A 15 -11.78 -8.99 -10.64
N VAL A 16 -10.50 -8.99 -10.29
CA VAL A 16 -9.80 -10.19 -9.81
C VAL A 16 -10.42 -10.71 -8.51
N GLY A 17 -10.80 -9.82 -7.58
CA GLY A 17 -11.49 -10.17 -6.34
C GLY A 17 -12.89 -10.78 -6.57
N VAL A 18 -13.67 -10.22 -7.50
CA VAL A 18 -14.99 -10.73 -7.89
C VAL A 18 -14.87 -12.10 -8.56
N LEU A 19 -13.90 -12.27 -9.46
CA LEU A 19 -13.59 -13.56 -10.10
C LEU A 19 -13.17 -14.61 -9.05
N ALA A 20 -12.42 -14.20 -8.03
CA ALA A 20 -12.04 -15.07 -6.92
C ALA A 20 -13.27 -15.53 -6.10
N LEU A 21 -14.21 -14.61 -5.81
CA LEU A 21 -15.47 -14.92 -5.12
C LEU A 21 -16.39 -15.81 -5.97
N ALA A 22 -16.34 -15.68 -7.29
CA ALA A 22 -17.04 -16.53 -8.25
C ALA A 22 -16.39 -17.92 -8.43
N GLY A 23 -15.34 -18.24 -7.66
CA GLY A 23 -14.68 -19.55 -7.68
C GLY A 23 -13.58 -19.72 -8.74
N VAL A 24 -13.28 -18.68 -9.53
CA VAL A 24 -12.24 -18.70 -10.56
C VAL A 24 -10.90 -18.30 -9.94
N ARG A 25 -10.12 -19.29 -9.48
CA ARG A 25 -8.82 -19.06 -8.81
C ARG A 25 -7.63 -18.87 -9.75
N GLY A 26 -7.78 -19.24 -11.03
CA GLY A 26 -6.73 -19.11 -12.06
C GLY A 26 -5.99 -17.75 -12.07
N PRO A 27 -6.67 -16.59 -12.14
CA PRO A 27 -6.00 -15.30 -12.16
C PRO A 27 -5.27 -14.98 -10.84
N LEU A 28 -5.77 -15.45 -9.68
CA LEU A 28 -5.08 -15.30 -8.40
C LEU A 28 -3.77 -16.08 -8.37
N ASP A 29 -3.76 -17.30 -8.91
CA ASP A 29 -2.59 -18.16 -8.90
C ASP A 29 -1.48 -17.60 -9.81
N THR A 30 -1.83 -16.99 -10.95
CA THR A 30 -0.87 -16.26 -11.80
C THR A 30 -0.26 -15.06 -11.08
N ILE A 31 -1.07 -14.24 -10.42
CA ILE A 31 -0.61 -13.09 -9.63
C ILE A 31 0.31 -13.55 -8.50
N ARG A 32 -0.09 -14.59 -7.76
CA ARG A 32 0.72 -15.16 -6.67
C ARG A 32 2.08 -15.64 -7.17
N ASN A 33 2.13 -16.35 -8.30
CA ASN A 33 3.38 -16.84 -8.88
C ASN A 33 4.27 -15.70 -9.38
N LEU A 34 3.68 -14.61 -9.88
CA LEU A 34 4.43 -13.42 -10.34
C LEU A 34 4.97 -12.60 -9.18
N LEU A 35 4.21 -12.45 -8.08
CA LEU A 35 4.65 -11.72 -6.90
C LEU A 35 5.62 -12.53 -6.02
N TRP A 36 5.69 -13.85 -6.18
CA TRP A 36 6.52 -14.72 -5.36
C TRP A 36 7.98 -14.28 -5.38
N GLY A 37 8.52 -13.86 -4.22
CA GLY A 37 9.88 -13.36 -4.06
C GLY A 37 10.05 -11.84 -4.14
N TYR A 38 9.05 -11.09 -4.61
CA TYR A 38 9.09 -9.62 -4.73
C TYR A 38 8.15 -8.89 -3.75
N GLU A 39 7.37 -9.64 -2.96
CA GLU A 39 6.30 -9.11 -2.09
C GLU A 39 6.79 -8.01 -1.14
N LEU A 40 7.93 -8.23 -0.49
CA LEU A 40 8.53 -7.28 0.47
C LEU A 40 9.03 -6.00 -0.20
N TRP A 41 9.68 -6.13 -1.36
CA TRP A 41 10.16 -4.99 -2.14
C TRP A 41 8.99 -4.18 -2.72
N GLY A 42 7.92 -4.85 -3.17
CA GLY A 42 6.70 -4.20 -3.58
C GLY A 42 6.07 -3.38 -2.44
N ALA A 43 5.98 -3.96 -1.24
CA ALA A 43 5.48 -3.24 -0.07
C ALA A 43 6.33 -2.00 0.28
N PHE A 44 7.65 -2.11 0.19
CA PHE A 44 8.56 -0.98 0.40
C PHE A 44 8.35 0.13 -0.64
N VAL A 45 8.29 -0.22 -1.93
CA VAL A 45 8.10 0.77 -3.00
C VAL A 45 6.79 1.52 -2.81
N VAL A 46 5.70 0.81 -2.50
CA VAL A 46 4.39 1.44 -2.23
C VAL A 46 4.48 2.38 -1.03
N ALA A 47 5.07 1.94 0.09
CA ALA A 47 5.21 2.77 1.28
C ALA A 47 6.12 4.00 1.04
N ALA A 48 7.23 3.83 0.31
CA ALA A 48 8.16 4.91 -0.02
C ALA A 48 7.53 5.95 -0.96
N VAL A 49 6.83 5.51 -2.00
CA VAL A 49 6.12 6.41 -2.93
C VAL A 49 5.01 7.17 -2.19
N ALA A 50 4.28 6.50 -1.29
CA ALA A 50 3.24 7.16 -0.50
C ALA A 50 3.82 8.22 0.45
N THR A 51 4.90 7.90 1.18
CA THR A 51 5.64 8.84 2.04
C THR A 51 6.20 10.01 1.24
N GLY A 52 6.87 9.74 0.12
CA GLY A 52 7.42 10.75 -0.78
C GLY A 52 6.35 11.67 -1.37
N GLY A 53 5.24 11.10 -1.85
CA GLY A 53 4.10 11.86 -2.36
C GLY A 53 3.49 12.77 -1.29
N SER A 54 3.30 12.25 -0.08
CA SER A 54 2.83 13.03 1.07
C SER A 54 3.75 14.22 1.38
N LEU A 55 5.07 14.00 1.40
CA LEU A 55 6.07 15.05 1.62
C LEU A 55 6.08 16.09 0.50
N PHE A 56 5.97 15.66 -0.76
CA PHE A 56 5.92 16.53 -1.94
C PHE A 56 4.75 17.50 -1.86
N TYR A 57 3.54 17.03 -1.54
CA TYR A 57 2.38 17.90 -1.40
C TYR A 57 2.52 18.90 -0.25
N SER A 58 3.25 18.53 0.82
CA SER A 58 3.47 19.42 1.97
C SER A 58 4.51 20.50 1.69
N GLN A 59 5.65 20.11 1.10
CA GLN A 59 6.82 20.99 0.98
C GLN A 59 6.85 21.76 -0.34
N VAL A 60 6.40 21.15 -1.43
CA VAL A 60 6.48 21.75 -2.77
C VAL A 60 5.17 22.43 -3.12
N ALA A 61 4.03 21.75 -2.90
CA ALA A 61 2.72 22.30 -3.22
C ALA A 61 2.10 23.16 -2.10
N LEU A 62 2.77 23.26 -0.93
CA LEU A 62 2.37 24.07 0.23
C LEU A 62 0.91 23.85 0.69
N PHE A 63 0.38 22.65 0.48
CA PHE A 63 -0.95 22.29 0.99
C PHE A 63 -0.89 22.04 2.50
N ILE A 64 -1.79 22.71 3.23
CA ILE A 64 -1.97 22.50 4.66
C ILE A 64 -2.73 21.18 4.85
N PRO A 65 -2.15 20.17 5.52
CA PRO A 65 -2.83 18.89 5.73
C PRO A 65 -3.97 19.03 6.75
N CYS A 66 -5.03 18.25 6.53
CA CYS A 66 -6.12 18.10 7.49
C CYS A 66 -5.68 17.28 8.73
N GLU A 67 -6.43 17.34 9.84
CA GLU A 67 -6.12 16.57 11.05
C GLU A 67 -6.10 15.05 10.79
N PHE A 68 -7.05 14.52 10.00
CA PHE A 68 -7.08 13.12 9.60
C PHE A 68 -5.89 12.72 8.71
N CYS A 69 -5.47 13.61 7.82
CA CYS A 69 -4.32 13.44 6.95
C CYS A 69 -3.02 13.32 7.77
N TRP A 70 -2.96 14.04 8.90
CA TRP A 70 -1.87 13.96 9.85
C TRP A 70 -1.83 12.59 10.55
N PHE A 71 -2.98 12.06 11.00
CA PHE A 71 -3.06 10.70 11.52
C PHE A 71 -2.59 9.65 10.51
N GLN A 72 -2.96 9.80 9.24
CA GLN A 72 -2.51 8.92 8.16
C GLN A 72 -0.98 8.97 7.98
N ARG A 73 -0.37 10.15 8.05
CA ARG A 73 1.10 10.32 7.96
C ARG A 73 1.84 9.62 9.11
N VAL A 74 1.35 9.74 10.34
CA VAL A 74 1.97 9.10 11.52
C VAL A 74 1.99 7.57 11.38
N LEU A 75 0.95 6.98 10.79
CA LEU A 75 0.88 5.53 10.56
C LEU A 75 1.73 5.09 9.36
N MET A 76 1.85 5.94 8.34
CA MET A 76 2.49 5.58 7.07
C MET A 76 4.01 5.77 7.05
N TYR A 77 4.55 6.81 7.68
CA TYR A 77 6.00 7.07 7.68
C TYR A 77 6.84 5.94 8.32
N PRO A 78 6.45 5.31 9.44
CA PRO A 78 7.19 4.17 9.96
C PRO A 78 7.11 2.95 9.03
N LEU A 79 6.03 2.80 8.25
CA LEU A 79 5.89 1.69 7.31
C LEU A 79 6.97 1.70 6.24
N SER A 80 7.39 2.86 5.71
CA SER A 80 8.44 2.89 4.69
C SER A 80 9.81 2.43 5.22
N ILE A 81 10.12 2.72 6.48
CA ILE A 81 11.38 2.30 7.10
C ILE A 81 11.32 0.82 7.49
N LEU A 82 10.20 0.39 8.08
CA LEU A 82 10.04 -0.99 8.56
C LEU A 82 9.93 -1.99 7.40
N THR A 83 9.21 -1.65 6.33
CA THR A 83 9.14 -2.50 5.13
C THR A 83 10.49 -2.59 4.42
N LEU A 84 11.29 -1.53 4.39
CA LEU A 84 12.67 -1.58 3.90
C LEU A 84 13.52 -2.54 4.73
N LEU A 85 13.49 -2.41 6.06
CA LEU A 85 14.29 -3.24 6.95
C LEU A 85 13.95 -4.73 6.78
N ILE A 86 12.66 -5.04 6.62
CA ILE A 86 12.20 -6.42 6.43
C ILE A 86 12.53 -6.92 5.03
N ALA A 87 12.41 -6.08 4.00
CA ALA A 87 12.83 -6.43 2.64
C ALA A 87 14.32 -6.80 2.58
N VAL A 88 15.17 -6.06 3.29
CA VAL A 88 16.61 -6.34 3.41
C VAL A 88 16.86 -7.62 4.21
N ARG A 89 16.09 -7.86 5.27
CA ARG A 89 16.28 -9.01 6.17
C ARG A 89 15.65 -10.31 5.65
N GLY A 90 14.75 -10.23 4.67
CA GLY A 90 14.06 -11.36 4.06
C GLY A 90 13.06 -12.06 4.99
N ASP A 91 12.65 -11.43 6.10
CA ASP A 91 11.81 -12.08 7.11
C ASP A 91 10.31 -11.80 6.90
N ASN A 92 9.66 -12.69 6.15
CA ASN A 92 8.22 -12.60 5.87
C ASN A 92 7.33 -12.72 7.11
N ARG A 93 7.82 -13.25 8.25
CA ARG A 93 7.02 -13.32 9.48
C ARG A 93 6.90 -11.95 10.13
N ALA A 94 7.97 -11.15 10.09
CA ALA A 94 7.99 -9.79 10.59
C ALA A 94 6.95 -8.91 9.87
N ALA A 95 6.78 -9.11 8.55
CA ALA A 95 5.81 -8.37 7.74
C ALA A 95 4.36 -8.51 8.24
N ARG A 96 3.99 -9.64 8.86
CA ARG A 96 2.62 -9.86 9.38
C ARG A 96 2.29 -8.95 10.56
N TYR A 97 3.29 -8.59 11.37
CA TYR A 97 3.10 -7.68 12.50
C TYR A 97 2.89 -6.23 12.08
N LEU A 98 3.21 -5.89 10.82
CA LEU A 98 2.99 -4.56 10.29
C LEU A 98 1.60 -4.32 9.75
N ILE A 99 0.82 -5.37 9.48
CA ILE A 99 -0.55 -5.29 8.92
C ILE A 99 -1.49 -4.34 9.70
N PRO A 100 -1.45 -4.23 11.04
CA PRO A 100 -2.36 -3.33 11.76
C PRO A 100 -2.19 -1.86 11.37
N LEU A 101 -0.96 -1.38 11.11
CA LEU A 101 -0.70 0.03 10.78
C LEU A 101 -1.40 0.51 9.49
N PRO A 102 -1.23 -0.15 8.32
CA PRO A 102 -1.93 0.24 7.10
C PRO A 102 -3.43 -0.02 7.18
N VAL A 103 -3.89 -1.00 7.98
CA VAL A 103 -5.33 -1.22 8.20
C VAL A 103 -5.98 -0.03 8.91
N VAL A 104 -5.35 0.49 9.96
CA VAL A 104 -5.84 1.69 10.65
C VAL A 104 -5.77 2.92 9.74
N GLY A 105 -4.68 3.09 8.98
CA GLY A 105 -4.54 4.19 8.02
C GLY A 105 -5.51 4.13 6.84
N ALA A 106 -5.91 2.93 6.42
CA ALA A 106 -6.97 2.74 5.44
C ALA A 106 -8.35 3.05 6.05
N GLY A 107 -8.57 2.68 7.30
CA GLY A 107 -9.80 3.01 8.04
C GLY A 107 -10.03 4.52 8.16
N THR A 108 -8.98 5.29 8.47
CA THR A 108 -9.08 6.76 8.49
C THR A 108 -9.33 7.35 7.10
N SER A 109 -8.87 6.68 6.04
CA SER A 109 -9.14 7.09 4.64
C SER A 109 -10.58 6.87 4.20
N ILE A 110 -11.26 5.85 4.75
CA ILE A 110 -12.65 5.54 4.37
C ILE A 110 -13.61 6.54 5.03
N TYR A 111 -13.21 7.07 6.18
CA TYR A 111 -14.02 8.02 6.93
C TYR A 111 -14.08 9.43 6.31
N HIS A 112 -13.05 9.82 5.53
CA HIS A 112 -12.91 11.15 4.93
C HIS A 112 -12.94 11.08 3.40
#